data_AF-A0A936SZ41-F1
#
_entry.id   AF-A0A936SZ41-F1
#
_cell.length_a   1.000
_cell.length_b   1.000
_cell.length_c   1.000
_cell.angle_alpha   90.00
_cell.angle_beta   90.00
_cell.angle_gamma   90.00
#
_symmetry.space_group_name_H-M   'P 1'
#
loop_
_entity.id
_entity.type
_entity.pdbx_description
1 polymer ?
#
loop_
_entity_poly.entity_id
_entity_poly.type
_entity_poly.pdbx_seq_one_letter_code
_entity_poly.pdbx_strand_id
1 'polypeptide(L)'
;MKRRPRTDLQSLCARGAAFLVATAAVALAGFSFSNPPASAPPYAAHLPRFGTPRVVASPSAAPPKPTLIRADAKLDRAGYTLVGAGALFVPASFHSEDGVFDLLVFFHGNAELVAQSVAAAKLNALVLVVNIGIGSAAYDSHYVTAAVFQHELARVALAAKSRGLVNPRLGRLALGAWSAGYGALLRILASDDVYDRASAVLLADALHSNFSDEHTRTVDMQRIAPIVRFARDAAAGGKLFVMTHSEVNEFRYATTTETSNALVAAVGAYRTRTTDWPERPSFPLARSVMSAERWLEQRSEAHKGHFHVRGYRGYREDDHIAHLAQSSSTVLADLVTYWK
;
A
#
# COMPACT_ATOMS: atom_id res chain seq x y z
N MET A 1 0.98 14.83 -61.69
CA MET A 1 2.42 15.18 -61.88
C MET A 1 2.75 16.22 -60.81
N LYS A 2 3.66 16.09 -59.84
CA LYS A 2 4.86 15.26 -59.60
C LYS A 2 4.85 14.81 -58.13
N ARG A 3 4.79 13.50 -57.85
CA ARG A 3 5.87 12.60 -57.35
C ARG A 3 6.61 13.07 -56.07
N ARG A 4 6.43 12.24 -55.02
CA ARG A 4 7.20 12.17 -53.74
C ARG A 4 8.71 11.95 -53.98
N PRO A 5 9.49 12.00 -52.89
CA PRO A 5 10.22 10.81 -52.49
C PRO A 5 9.85 10.31 -51.10
N ARG A 6 9.83 8.97 -50.99
CA ARG A 6 9.90 8.18 -49.76
C ARG A 6 11.35 8.17 -49.28
N THR A 7 11.56 8.09 -47.97
CA THR A 7 12.77 7.51 -47.37
C THR A 7 12.37 6.64 -46.18
N ASP A 8 13.17 5.59 -46.02
CA ASP A 8 12.82 4.30 -45.44
C ASP A 8 12.93 4.20 -43.92
N LEU A 9 12.20 3.19 -43.43
CA LEU A 9 12.50 2.39 -42.24
C LEU A 9 13.97 1.94 -42.23
N GLN A 10 14.65 2.10 -41.09
CA GLN A 10 15.33 1.04 -40.31
C GLN A 10 16.38 1.64 -39.37
N SER A 11 16.60 0.95 -38.24
CA SER A 11 17.73 1.09 -37.30
C SER A 11 17.61 2.17 -36.21
N LEU A 12 17.17 1.77 -35.01
CA LEU A 12 18.15 1.59 -33.94
C LEU A 12 17.66 0.57 -32.89
N CYS A 13 18.56 -0.35 -32.60
CA CYS A 13 18.35 -1.60 -31.90
C CYS A 13 18.02 -1.47 -30.42
N ALA A 14 17.26 -2.46 -29.97
CA ALA A 14 17.11 -2.90 -28.59
C ALA A 14 18.46 -3.05 -27.87
N ARG A 15 18.49 -2.65 -26.59
CA ARG A 15 19.45 -3.16 -25.62
C ARG A 15 18.70 -3.58 -24.36
N GLY A 16 18.47 -4.89 -24.27
CA GLY A 16 18.12 -5.56 -23.03
C GLY A 16 19.36 -5.64 -22.13
N ALA A 17 19.15 -5.40 -20.83
CA ALA A 17 20.16 -5.66 -19.81
C ALA A 17 19.79 -6.95 -19.07
N ALA A 18 20.60 -7.98 -19.28
CA ALA A 18 20.59 -9.21 -18.51
C ALA A 18 21.23 -8.96 -17.13
N PHE A 19 20.59 -9.41 -16.06
CA PHE A 19 21.18 -9.43 -14.72
C PHE A 19 21.76 -10.81 -14.41
N LEU A 20 23.05 -10.81 -14.09
CA LEU A 20 23.84 -11.98 -13.69
C LEU A 20 23.58 -12.31 -12.20
N VAL A 21 23.39 -13.60 -11.94
CA VAL A 21 23.32 -14.21 -10.61
C VAL A 21 24.75 -14.44 -10.09
N ALA A 22 25.05 -13.99 -8.87
CA ALA A 22 26.27 -14.35 -8.16
C ALA A 22 25.92 -14.98 -6.80
N THR A 23 26.35 -16.23 -6.62
CA THR A 23 26.21 -17.07 -5.43
C THR A 23 27.29 -16.80 -4.39
N ALA A 24 26.91 -16.93 -3.13
CA ALA A 24 27.72 -16.70 -1.93
C ALA A 24 28.64 -17.89 -1.56
N ALA A 25 29.69 -17.60 -0.79
CA ALA A 25 30.31 -18.56 0.13
C ALA A 25 30.87 -17.82 1.35
N VAL A 26 30.36 -18.16 2.54
CA VAL A 26 30.86 -17.71 3.86
C VAL A 26 31.52 -18.91 4.53
N ALA A 27 32.77 -18.74 4.96
CA ALA A 27 33.51 -19.74 5.74
C ALA A 27 33.31 -19.49 7.24
N LEU A 28 32.91 -20.53 7.98
CA LEU A 28 32.84 -20.57 9.44
C LEU A 28 34.20 -21.00 10.01
N ALA A 29 34.72 -20.22 10.97
CA ALA A 29 35.81 -20.64 11.85
C ALA A 29 35.27 -20.83 13.27
N GLY A 30 35.51 -22.02 13.82
CA GLY A 30 35.10 -22.41 15.16
C GLY A 30 36.08 -21.98 16.24
N PHE A 31 35.61 -21.99 17.48
CA PHE A 31 36.45 -22.08 18.67
C PHE A 31 35.74 -22.94 19.73
N SER A 32 36.37 -24.05 20.08
CA SER A 32 36.09 -24.84 21.27
C SER A 32 36.92 -24.29 22.43
N PHE A 33 36.33 -24.21 23.62
CA PHE A 33 37.10 -24.21 24.87
C PHE A 33 36.44 -25.09 25.92
N SER A 34 37.34 -25.72 26.66
CA SER A 34 37.24 -26.87 27.53
C SER A 34 36.73 -26.51 28.94
N ASN A 35 36.02 -27.42 29.60
CA ASN A 35 35.92 -27.53 31.07
C ASN A 35 36.95 -28.58 31.54
N PRO A 36 37.48 -28.62 32.80
CA PRO A 36 36.72 -28.63 34.08
C PRO A 36 37.58 -28.07 35.28
N PRO A 37 37.50 -28.47 36.58
CA PRO A 37 36.48 -29.17 37.39
C PRO A 37 36.10 -28.46 38.72
N ALA A 38 35.21 -29.09 39.49
CA ALA A 38 34.64 -28.67 40.76
C ALA A 38 35.59 -28.72 41.98
N SER A 39 35.43 -27.77 42.91
CA SER A 39 35.56 -27.98 44.36
C SER A 39 35.07 -26.74 45.15
N ALA A 40 34.18 -26.95 46.13
CA ALA A 40 33.91 -26.02 47.24
C ALA A 40 34.77 -26.47 48.45
N PRO A 41 35.11 -25.61 49.43
CA PRO A 41 34.25 -25.40 50.61
C PRO A 41 34.49 -24.02 51.31
N PRO A 42 34.30 -23.85 52.63
CA PRO A 42 33.05 -23.46 53.29
C PRO A 42 33.17 -22.13 54.05
N TYR A 43 32.08 -21.37 54.25
CA TYR A 43 31.84 -20.70 55.54
C TYR A 43 30.38 -20.24 55.63
N ALA A 44 29.73 -20.67 56.70
CA ALA A 44 28.37 -20.30 57.07
C ALA A 44 28.36 -18.94 57.77
N ALA A 45 27.32 -18.14 57.50
CA ALA A 45 26.84 -17.15 58.45
C ALA A 45 25.34 -16.88 58.24
N HIS A 46 24.56 -17.41 59.19
CA HIS A 46 23.29 -16.91 59.72
C HIS A 46 22.21 -16.39 58.77
N LEU A 47 21.18 -17.22 58.55
CA LEU A 47 19.82 -16.74 58.30
C LEU A 47 18.81 -17.48 59.21
N PRO A 48 17.76 -16.78 59.67
CA PRO A 48 16.80 -17.31 60.64
C PRO A 48 15.92 -18.42 60.06
N ARG A 49 15.53 -19.38 60.92
CA ARG A 49 14.60 -20.47 60.58
C ARG A 49 13.19 -19.91 60.40
N PHE A 50 12.71 -19.85 59.16
CA PHE A 50 11.29 -19.66 58.85
C PHE A 50 10.59 -21.03 58.88
N GLY A 51 9.40 -21.07 59.48
CA GLY A 51 8.59 -22.28 59.61
C GLY A 51 8.29 -22.93 58.27
N THR A 52 8.12 -24.25 58.27
CA THR A 52 7.81 -25.04 57.06
C THR A 52 6.54 -24.50 56.39
N PRO A 53 6.60 -24.03 55.13
CA PRO A 53 5.41 -23.71 54.39
C PRO A 53 4.63 -25.00 54.13
N ARG A 54 3.34 -24.99 54.46
CA ARG A 54 2.37 -26.00 54.02
C ARG A 54 2.45 -26.08 52.48
N VAL A 55 2.83 -27.24 51.95
CA VAL A 55 2.82 -27.52 50.51
C VAL A 55 1.36 -27.49 50.06
N VAL A 56 0.91 -26.35 49.56
CA VAL A 56 -0.28 -26.27 48.73
C VAL A 56 0.16 -26.81 47.38
N ALA A 57 -0.46 -27.90 46.93
CA ALA A 57 -0.19 -28.47 45.63
C ALA A 57 -0.32 -27.38 44.56
N SER A 58 0.77 -27.13 43.81
CA SER A 58 0.74 -26.26 42.65
C SER A 58 -0.40 -26.72 41.71
N PRO A 59 -1.22 -25.81 41.17
CA PRO A 59 -2.19 -26.19 40.17
C PRO A 59 -1.41 -26.83 39.00
N SER A 60 -1.79 -28.06 38.67
CA SER A 60 -1.28 -28.80 37.52
C SER A 60 -1.25 -27.85 36.32
N ALA A 61 -0.07 -27.67 35.73
CA ALA A 61 0.11 -26.83 34.57
C ALA A 61 -0.93 -27.24 33.52
N ALA A 62 -1.76 -26.28 33.10
CA ALA A 62 -2.74 -26.51 32.06
C ALA A 62 -2.03 -27.15 30.86
N PRO A 63 -2.62 -28.18 30.22
CA PRO A 63 -2.00 -28.84 29.09
C PRO A 63 -1.61 -27.79 28.04
N PRO A 64 -0.42 -27.92 27.41
CA PRO A 64 0.02 -26.96 26.40
C PRO A 64 -1.09 -26.84 25.35
N LYS A 65 -1.56 -25.61 25.13
CA LYS A 65 -2.52 -25.34 24.05
C LYS A 65 -1.94 -25.95 22.77
N PRO A 66 -2.68 -26.79 22.03
CA PRO A 66 -2.19 -27.31 20.77
C PRO A 66 -1.74 -26.12 19.92
N THR A 67 -0.48 -26.14 19.48
CA THR A 67 0.07 -25.15 18.57
C THR A 67 -0.75 -25.24 17.29
N LEU A 68 -1.75 -24.37 17.16
CA LEU A 68 -2.49 -24.21 15.91
C LEU A 68 -1.44 -23.85 14.86
N ILE A 69 -1.26 -24.74 13.87
CA ILE A 69 -0.41 -24.45 12.73
C ILE A 69 -1.02 -23.23 12.04
N ARG A 70 -0.29 -22.12 11.99
CA ARG A 70 -0.77 -20.90 11.35
C ARG A 70 -1.26 -21.18 9.94
N ALA A 71 -2.34 -20.55 9.52
CA ALA A 71 -2.91 -20.73 8.20
C ALA A 71 -1.94 -20.35 7.06
N ASP A 72 -0.97 -19.49 7.33
CA ASP A 72 0.06 -19.05 6.38
C ASP A 72 1.37 -19.84 6.44
N ALA A 73 1.45 -20.93 7.23
CA ALA A 73 2.69 -21.65 7.49
C ALA A 73 3.32 -22.25 6.23
N LYS A 74 2.50 -22.58 5.22
CA LYS A 74 2.93 -23.11 3.91
C LYS A 74 2.77 -22.11 2.76
N LEU A 75 2.54 -20.83 3.09
CA LEU A 75 2.28 -19.80 2.09
C LEU A 75 3.53 -19.50 1.28
N ASP A 76 3.46 -19.76 -0.03
CA ASP A 76 4.46 -19.35 -1.00
C ASP A 76 4.39 -17.83 -1.20
N ARG A 77 5.48 -17.14 -0.91
CA ARG A 77 5.62 -15.68 -1.00
C ARG A 77 6.44 -15.22 -2.22
N ALA A 78 6.97 -16.14 -3.03
CA ALA A 78 7.81 -15.80 -4.17
C ALA A 78 7.00 -15.26 -5.36
N GLY A 79 7.47 -14.17 -5.98
CA GLY A 79 6.85 -13.61 -7.18
C GLY A 79 5.37 -13.21 -7.00
N TYR A 80 4.63 -13.20 -8.10
CA TYR A 80 3.22 -12.78 -8.15
C TYR A 80 2.35 -13.81 -8.85
N THR A 81 1.05 -13.75 -8.58
CA THR A 81 0.02 -14.52 -9.31
C THR A 81 -0.87 -13.56 -10.08
N LEU A 82 -1.15 -13.86 -11.35
CA LEU A 82 -2.07 -13.03 -12.13
C LEU A 82 -3.51 -13.25 -11.66
N VAL A 83 -4.21 -12.17 -11.37
CA VAL A 83 -5.63 -12.15 -11.01
C VAL A 83 -6.31 -11.12 -11.89
N GLY A 84 -7.01 -11.59 -12.93
CA GLY A 84 -7.58 -10.68 -13.93
C GLY A 84 -6.51 -9.89 -14.63
N ALA A 85 -6.64 -8.56 -14.58
CA ALA A 85 -5.64 -7.64 -15.13
C ALA A 85 -4.62 -7.16 -14.08
N GLY A 86 -4.59 -7.77 -12.90
CA GLY A 86 -3.67 -7.42 -11.82
C GLY A 86 -2.66 -8.51 -11.47
N ALA A 87 -1.61 -8.10 -10.78
CA ALA A 87 -0.61 -8.96 -10.17
C ALA A 87 -0.80 -8.98 -8.65
N LEU A 88 -1.09 -10.17 -8.11
CA LEU A 88 -1.24 -10.42 -6.68
C LEU A 88 0.11 -10.80 -6.06
N PHE A 89 0.54 -10.00 -5.08
CA PHE A 89 1.73 -10.22 -4.28
C PHE A 89 1.35 -10.67 -2.87
N VAL A 90 2.25 -11.44 -2.26
CA VAL A 90 2.21 -11.81 -0.85
C VAL A 90 3.45 -11.19 -0.19
N PRO A 91 3.35 -9.97 0.36
CA PRO A 91 4.49 -9.30 0.99
C PRO A 91 5.07 -10.09 2.17
N ALA A 92 6.36 -9.91 2.44
CA ALA A 92 7.01 -10.55 3.60
C ALA A 92 6.39 -10.14 4.95
N SER A 93 5.74 -8.98 5.02
CA SER A 93 5.01 -8.50 6.20
C SER A 93 3.69 -9.23 6.45
N PHE A 94 3.17 -9.97 5.46
CA PHE A 94 1.89 -10.66 5.58
C PHE A 94 1.97 -11.89 6.49
N HIS A 95 1.02 -11.97 7.42
CA HIS A 95 0.81 -13.09 8.32
C HIS A 95 -0.69 -13.30 8.57
N SER A 96 -1.08 -14.57 8.70
CA SER A 96 -2.45 -14.97 9.02
C SER A 96 -2.48 -16.24 9.86
N GLU A 97 -3.11 -16.17 11.02
CA GLU A 97 -3.26 -17.29 11.93
C GLU A 97 -4.34 -18.27 11.47
N ASP A 98 -5.45 -17.77 10.93
CA ASP A 98 -6.69 -18.53 10.72
C ASP A 98 -7.22 -18.50 9.27
N GLY A 99 -6.49 -17.84 8.36
CA GLY A 99 -6.82 -17.69 6.94
C GLY A 99 -7.48 -16.36 6.60
N VAL A 100 -7.82 -15.52 7.58
CA VAL A 100 -8.29 -14.15 7.29
C VAL A 100 -7.13 -13.33 6.73
N PHE A 101 -7.38 -12.60 5.65
CA PHE A 101 -6.41 -11.71 5.03
C PHE A 101 -7.03 -10.35 4.70
N ASP A 102 -6.33 -9.27 5.03
CA ASP A 102 -6.66 -7.95 4.51
C ASP A 102 -6.11 -7.80 3.08
N LEU A 103 -6.75 -6.95 2.29
CA LEU A 103 -6.39 -6.72 0.90
C LEU A 103 -6.27 -5.23 0.59
N LEU A 104 -5.12 -4.85 0.03
CA LEU A 104 -4.96 -3.59 -0.70
C LEU A 104 -5.07 -3.89 -2.20
N VAL A 105 -6.06 -3.31 -2.86
CA VAL A 105 -6.09 -3.25 -4.33
C VAL A 105 -5.57 -1.88 -4.76
N PHE A 106 -4.45 -1.85 -5.47
CA PHE A 106 -3.79 -0.61 -5.90
C PHE A 106 -3.85 -0.46 -7.42
N PHE A 107 -4.48 0.61 -7.89
CA PHE A 107 -4.67 0.87 -9.31
C PHE A 107 -3.59 1.81 -9.84
N HIS A 108 -2.97 1.36 -10.93
CA HIS A 108 -1.96 2.08 -11.68
C HIS A 108 -0.63 2.31 -10.93
N GLY A 109 0.49 2.03 -11.61
CA GLY A 109 1.84 2.26 -11.10
C GLY A 109 2.74 1.03 -11.24
N ASN A 110 4.03 1.19 -10.92
CA ASN A 110 4.96 0.07 -10.92
C ASN A 110 4.57 -0.95 -9.83
N ALA A 111 4.19 -2.15 -10.24
CA ALA A 111 3.64 -3.16 -9.34
C ALA A 111 4.64 -3.64 -8.28
N GLU A 112 5.91 -3.76 -8.65
CA GLU A 112 6.96 -4.14 -7.73
C GLU A 112 7.26 -3.03 -6.73
N LEU A 113 7.24 -1.77 -7.16
CA LEU A 113 7.39 -0.61 -6.28
C LEU A 113 6.28 -0.57 -5.22
N VAL A 114 5.02 -0.80 -5.60
CA VAL A 114 3.90 -0.85 -4.66
C VAL A 114 4.08 -2.00 -3.67
N ALA A 115 4.43 -3.21 -4.15
CA ALA A 115 4.65 -4.37 -3.29
C ALA A 115 5.81 -4.15 -2.29
N GLN A 116 6.93 -3.56 -2.74
CA GLN A 116 8.05 -3.20 -1.88
C GLN A 116 7.66 -2.11 -0.87
N SER A 117 6.86 -1.12 -1.28
CA SER A 117 6.37 -0.06 -0.40
C SER A 117 5.46 -0.61 0.70
N VAL A 118 4.59 -1.57 0.38
CA VAL A 118 3.76 -2.29 1.36
C VAL A 118 4.61 -3.07 2.36
N ALA A 119 5.62 -3.79 1.88
CA ALA A 119 6.55 -4.52 2.74
C ALA A 119 7.34 -3.56 3.66
N ALA A 120 7.82 -2.44 3.11
CA ALA A 120 8.54 -1.41 3.87
C ALA A 120 7.67 -0.73 4.94
N ALA A 121 6.40 -0.47 4.63
CA ALA A 121 5.41 0.05 5.60
C ALA A 121 5.02 -0.98 6.67
N LYS A 122 5.39 -2.27 6.48
CA LYS A 122 4.99 -3.40 7.32
C LYS A 122 3.47 -3.58 7.40
N LEU A 123 2.77 -3.25 6.33
CA LEU A 123 1.33 -3.50 6.24
C LEU A 123 1.07 -5.00 6.15
N ASN A 124 0.21 -5.52 7.04
CA ASN A 124 -0.19 -6.92 7.05
C ASN A 124 -1.36 -7.17 6.08
N ALA A 125 -1.09 -7.18 4.78
CA ALA A 125 -2.12 -7.41 3.76
C ALA A 125 -1.55 -8.09 2.53
N LEU A 126 -2.42 -8.78 1.79
CA LEU A 126 -2.17 -9.11 0.39
C LEU A 126 -2.29 -7.85 -0.47
N VAL A 127 -1.59 -7.81 -1.59
CA VAL A 127 -1.58 -6.64 -2.48
C VAL A 127 -1.87 -7.06 -3.91
N LEU A 128 -2.98 -6.57 -4.46
CA LEU A 128 -3.30 -6.71 -5.87
C LEU A 128 -2.99 -5.39 -6.57
N VAL A 129 -2.00 -5.35 -7.47
CA VAL A 129 -1.72 -4.17 -8.29
C VAL A 129 -2.32 -4.34 -9.67
N VAL A 130 -3.18 -3.43 -10.09
CA VAL A 130 -3.94 -3.51 -11.35
C VAL A 130 -3.45 -2.43 -12.32
N ASN A 131 -2.96 -2.86 -13.48
CA ASN A 131 -2.44 -1.97 -14.54
C ASN A 131 -3.11 -2.34 -15.88
N ILE A 132 -4.10 -1.57 -16.32
CA ILE A 132 -4.93 -1.92 -17.49
C ILE A 132 -4.79 -0.98 -18.67
N GLY A 133 -4.00 0.09 -18.53
CA GLY A 133 -3.75 1.01 -19.64
C GLY A 133 -3.25 2.38 -19.19
N ILE A 134 -3.18 3.26 -20.19
CA ILE A 134 -2.77 4.67 -20.07
C ILE A 134 -4.03 5.53 -19.87
N GLY A 135 -3.96 6.46 -18.92
CA GLY A 135 -5.04 7.40 -18.64
C GLY A 135 -6.20 6.78 -17.85
N SER A 136 -6.97 7.63 -17.15
CA SER A 136 -8.02 7.17 -16.23
C SER A 136 -9.22 6.55 -16.92
N ALA A 137 -9.47 6.88 -18.19
CA ALA A 137 -10.59 6.36 -18.98
C ALA A 137 -10.53 4.83 -19.17
N ALA A 138 -9.33 4.24 -19.26
CA ALA A 138 -9.16 2.78 -19.34
C ALA A 138 -9.68 2.10 -18.05
N TYR A 139 -9.31 2.66 -16.90
CA TYR A 139 -9.74 2.20 -15.57
C TYR A 139 -11.24 2.38 -15.36
N ASP A 140 -11.75 3.57 -15.68
CA ASP A 140 -13.18 3.90 -15.67
C ASP A 140 -13.98 2.87 -16.50
N SER A 141 -13.60 2.68 -17.77
CA SER A 141 -14.34 1.79 -18.69
C SER A 141 -14.32 0.32 -18.26
N HIS A 142 -13.20 -0.17 -17.72
CA HIS A 142 -13.07 -1.57 -17.31
C HIS A 142 -14.00 -1.92 -16.14
N TYR A 143 -14.22 -0.98 -15.22
CA TYR A 143 -15.00 -1.20 -14.00
C TYR A 143 -16.45 -0.70 -14.09
N VAL A 144 -16.94 -0.34 -15.28
CA VAL A 144 -18.37 0.02 -15.49
C VAL A 144 -19.30 -1.09 -14.98
N THR A 145 -18.93 -2.35 -15.19
CA THR A 145 -19.69 -3.50 -14.70
C THR A 145 -19.22 -3.88 -13.29
N ALA A 146 -20.04 -3.60 -12.27
CA ALA A 146 -19.70 -3.85 -10.86
C ALA A 146 -19.26 -5.30 -10.57
N ALA A 147 -19.81 -6.28 -11.29
CA ALA A 147 -19.46 -7.69 -11.13
C ALA A 147 -17.99 -8.01 -11.47
N VAL A 148 -17.31 -7.19 -12.27
CA VAL A 148 -15.88 -7.38 -12.63
C VAL A 148 -15.02 -7.35 -11.37
N PHE A 149 -15.18 -6.33 -10.53
CA PHE A 149 -14.38 -6.19 -9.32
C PHE A 149 -14.70 -7.28 -8.30
N GLN A 150 -15.98 -7.65 -8.14
CA GLN A 150 -16.38 -8.74 -7.25
C GLN A 150 -15.77 -10.08 -7.68
N HIS A 151 -15.73 -10.35 -8.98
CA HIS A 151 -15.07 -11.53 -9.53
C HIS A 151 -13.55 -11.51 -9.30
N GLU A 152 -12.90 -10.35 -9.35
CA GLU A 152 -11.49 -10.21 -9.00
C GLU A 152 -11.23 -10.52 -7.51
N LEU A 153 -12.06 -10.02 -6.59
CA LEU A 153 -11.95 -10.34 -5.17
C LEU A 153 -12.09 -11.84 -4.89
N ALA A 154 -13.04 -12.51 -5.55
CA ALA A 154 -13.19 -13.97 -5.45
C ALA A 154 -11.94 -14.71 -5.95
N ARG A 155 -11.35 -14.25 -7.08
CA ARG A 155 -10.12 -14.83 -7.61
C ARG A 155 -8.89 -14.58 -6.73
N VAL A 156 -8.83 -13.47 -6.00
CA VAL A 156 -7.77 -13.24 -5.00
C VAL A 156 -7.81 -14.32 -3.92
N ALA A 157 -8.98 -14.66 -3.39
CA ALA A 157 -9.11 -15.72 -2.39
C ALA A 157 -8.67 -17.09 -2.95
N LEU A 158 -9.03 -17.41 -4.20
CA LEU A 158 -8.57 -18.63 -4.87
C LEU A 158 -7.06 -18.64 -5.10
N ALA A 159 -6.46 -17.52 -5.51
CA ALA A 159 -5.02 -17.38 -5.70
C ALA A 159 -4.26 -17.49 -4.37
N ALA A 160 -4.78 -16.90 -3.29
CA ALA A 160 -4.20 -17.06 -1.96
C ALA A 160 -4.26 -18.53 -1.52
N LYS A 161 -5.37 -19.24 -1.78
CA LYS A 161 -5.50 -20.68 -1.53
C LYS A 161 -4.46 -21.49 -2.30
N SER A 162 -4.30 -21.22 -3.60
CA SER A 162 -3.34 -21.96 -4.44
C SER A 162 -1.90 -21.72 -4.04
N ARG A 163 -1.60 -20.56 -3.44
CA ARG A 163 -0.29 -20.27 -2.85
C ARG A 163 -0.09 -20.88 -1.46
N GLY A 164 -1.09 -21.58 -0.90
CA GLY A 164 -0.95 -22.32 0.36
C GLY A 164 -1.55 -21.64 1.58
N LEU A 165 -2.32 -20.54 1.43
CA LEU A 165 -3.10 -19.98 2.54
C LEU A 165 -4.27 -20.93 2.85
N VAL A 166 -4.35 -21.40 4.09
CA VAL A 166 -5.43 -22.30 4.53
C VAL A 166 -6.70 -21.48 4.77
N ASN A 167 -7.84 -21.94 4.19
CA ASN A 167 -9.17 -21.34 4.35
C ASN A 167 -9.22 -19.81 4.18
N PRO A 168 -8.76 -19.27 3.03
CA PRO A 168 -8.63 -17.83 2.84
C PRO A 168 -9.97 -17.12 2.90
N ARG A 169 -10.07 -16.07 3.72
CA ARG A 169 -11.25 -15.22 3.89
C ARG A 169 -10.83 -13.76 3.84
N LEU A 170 -11.48 -12.97 2.99
CA LEU A 170 -11.21 -11.54 2.93
C LEU A 170 -11.70 -10.86 4.23
N GLY A 171 -10.77 -10.18 4.90
CA GLY A 171 -11.03 -9.27 6.02
C GLY A 171 -11.32 -7.86 5.50
N ARG A 172 -10.46 -6.90 5.84
CA ARG A 172 -10.58 -5.50 5.45
C ARG A 172 -10.11 -5.28 4.02
N LEU A 173 -10.78 -4.35 3.34
CA LEU A 173 -10.45 -3.93 1.99
C LEU A 173 -9.99 -2.46 2.00
N ALA A 174 -8.86 -2.19 1.35
CA ALA A 174 -8.41 -0.85 0.99
C ALA A 174 -8.29 -0.72 -0.53
N LEU A 175 -8.68 0.45 -1.06
CA LEU A 175 -8.54 0.81 -2.46
C LEU A 175 -7.51 1.92 -2.59
N GLY A 176 -6.40 1.67 -3.27
CA GLY A 176 -5.34 2.63 -3.53
C GLY A 176 -5.29 3.02 -5.01
N ALA A 177 -4.88 4.24 -5.33
CA ALA A 177 -4.57 4.62 -6.69
C ALA A 177 -3.43 5.64 -6.78
N TRP A 178 -2.68 5.57 -7.86
CA TRP A 178 -1.73 6.60 -8.29
C TRP A 178 -2.08 7.08 -9.70
N SER A 179 -1.92 8.38 -9.97
CA SER A 179 -2.18 8.95 -11.31
C SER A 179 -3.53 8.51 -11.89
N ALA A 180 -3.55 7.97 -13.11
CA ALA A 180 -4.72 7.43 -13.81
C ALA A 180 -5.60 6.43 -13.03
N GLY A 181 -5.08 5.77 -11.99
CA GLY A 181 -5.81 4.74 -11.24
C GLY A 181 -7.10 5.22 -10.58
N TYR A 182 -7.26 6.53 -10.34
CA TYR A 182 -8.48 7.08 -9.74
C TYR A 182 -9.75 6.77 -10.56
N GLY A 183 -9.60 6.54 -11.88
CA GLY A 183 -10.72 6.18 -12.75
C GLY A 183 -11.42 4.89 -12.32
N ALA A 184 -10.67 3.91 -11.78
CA ALA A 184 -11.26 2.69 -11.22
C ALA A 184 -12.11 2.99 -9.99
N LEU A 185 -11.59 3.83 -9.09
CA LEU A 185 -12.27 4.19 -7.83
C LEU A 185 -13.60 4.90 -8.09
N LEU A 186 -13.70 5.74 -9.13
CA LEU A 186 -14.97 6.39 -9.50
C LEU A 186 -16.10 5.39 -9.78
N ARG A 187 -15.78 4.24 -10.39
CA ARG A 187 -16.78 3.21 -10.69
C ARG A 187 -16.97 2.22 -9.57
N ILE A 188 -15.87 1.76 -8.98
CA ILE A 188 -15.90 0.76 -7.92
C ILE A 188 -16.66 1.30 -6.70
N LEU A 189 -16.42 2.54 -6.28
CA LEU A 189 -17.08 3.15 -5.13
C LEU A 189 -18.53 3.59 -5.40
N ALA A 190 -18.98 3.57 -6.66
CA ALA A 190 -20.38 3.81 -7.01
C ALA A 190 -21.27 2.57 -6.75
N SER A 191 -20.67 1.39 -6.60
CA SER A 191 -21.36 0.17 -6.15
C SER A 191 -21.43 0.16 -4.62
N ASP A 192 -22.65 0.14 -4.07
CA ASP A 192 -22.83 0.16 -2.61
C ASP A 192 -22.22 -1.09 -1.93
N ASP A 193 -22.29 -2.27 -2.55
CA ASP A 193 -21.64 -3.49 -2.03
C ASP A 193 -20.14 -3.33 -1.81
N VAL A 194 -19.45 -2.66 -2.74
CA VAL A 194 -18.01 -2.41 -2.61
C VAL A 194 -17.75 -1.24 -1.67
N TYR A 195 -18.56 -0.18 -1.76
CA TYR A 195 -18.47 0.99 -0.90
C TYR A 195 -18.53 0.61 0.59
N ASP A 196 -19.50 -0.23 0.96
CA ASP A 196 -19.69 -0.69 2.33
C ASP A 196 -18.53 -1.57 2.81
N ARG A 197 -18.04 -2.44 1.93
CA ARG A 197 -16.90 -3.32 2.22
C ARG A 197 -15.56 -2.57 2.33
N ALA A 198 -15.37 -1.50 1.57
CA ALA A 198 -14.15 -0.73 1.57
C ALA A 198 -14.00 0.07 2.88
N SER A 199 -12.95 -0.25 3.62
CA SER A 199 -12.60 0.41 4.88
C SER A 199 -11.69 1.63 4.68
N ALA A 200 -10.96 1.69 3.57
CA ALA A 200 -10.01 2.76 3.29
C ALA A 200 -9.88 3.09 1.79
N VAL A 201 -9.62 4.37 1.50
CA VAL A 201 -9.23 4.88 0.17
C VAL A 201 -7.92 5.66 0.29
N LEU A 202 -6.95 5.31 -0.54
CA LEU A 202 -5.62 5.91 -0.61
C LEU A 202 -5.38 6.50 -2.00
N LEU A 203 -5.08 7.80 -2.09
CA LEU A 203 -4.83 8.49 -3.36
C LEU A 203 -3.45 9.14 -3.33
N ALA A 204 -2.51 8.59 -4.10
CA ALA A 204 -1.18 9.15 -4.28
C ALA A 204 -1.17 10.01 -5.54
N ASP A 205 -1.34 11.32 -5.40
CA ASP A 205 -1.38 12.31 -6.49
C ASP A 205 -2.24 11.86 -7.69
N ALA A 206 -3.42 11.33 -7.40
CA ALA A 206 -4.23 10.61 -8.38
C ALA A 206 -5.52 11.34 -8.78
N LEU A 207 -6.16 12.03 -7.85
CA LEU A 207 -7.54 12.50 -8.06
C LEU A 207 -7.59 13.77 -8.91
N HIS A 208 -8.04 13.59 -10.15
CA HIS A 208 -8.39 14.66 -11.07
C HIS A 208 -9.90 14.71 -11.31
N SER A 209 -10.39 15.86 -11.79
CA SER A 209 -11.75 16.00 -12.32
C SER A 209 -11.75 16.90 -13.55
N ASN A 210 -12.92 17.05 -14.18
CA ASN A 210 -13.14 18.08 -15.18
C ASN A 210 -13.55 19.40 -14.50
N PHE A 211 -13.76 20.44 -15.29
CA PHE A 211 -14.44 21.65 -14.84
C PHE A 211 -15.92 21.58 -15.22
N SER A 212 -16.81 21.93 -14.29
CA SER A 212 -18.22 22.19 -14.60
C SER A 212 -18.40 23.57 -15.26
N ASP A 213 -17.45 24.47 -15.00
CA ASP A 213 -17.31 25.77 -15.66
C ASP A 213 -15.82 26.05 -15.87
N GLU A 214 -15.40 26.03 -17.13
CA GLU A 214 -14.01 26.26 -17.54
C GLU A 214 -13.54 27.69 -17.29
N HIS A 215 -14.44 28.68 -17.31
CA HIS A 215 -14.09 30.09 -17.12
C HIS A 215 -13.69 30.39 -15.68
N THR A 216 -14.45 29.84 -14.74
CA THR A 216 -14.17 29.99 -13.30
C THR A 216 -13.27 28.89 -12.75
N ARG A 217 -12.90 27.90 -13.59
CA ARG A 217 -12.18 26.67 -13.20
C ARG A 217 -12.87 25.96 -12.03
N THR A 218 -14.20 25.97 -12.02
CA THR A 218 -14.99 25.28 -11.00
C THR A 218 -14.92 23.78 -11.22
N VAL A 219 -14.39 23.05 -10.23
CA VAL A 219 -14.25 21.59 -10.29
C VAL A 219 -15.62 20.92 -10.42
N ASP A 220 -15.76 20.00 -11.37
CA ASP A 220 -16.93 19.15 -11.49
C ASP A 220 -16.96 18.14 -10.33
N MET A 221 -17.73 18.47 -9.29
CA MET A 221 -17.92 17.64 -8.11
C MET A 221 -18.84 16.44 -8.35
N GLN A 222 -19.69 16.47 -9.39
CA GLN A 222 -20.57 15.35 -9.71
C GLN A 222 -19.76 14.16 -10.23
N ARG A 223 -18.76 14.44 -11.07
CA ARG A 223 -17.84 13.42 -11.60
C ARG A 223 -17.10 12.65 -10.51
N ILE A 224 -16.78 13.30 -9.39
CA ILE A 224 -16.07 12.69 -8.26
C ILE A 224 -16.97 12.36 -7.07
N ALA A 225 -18.30 12.38 -7.24
CA ALA A 225 -19.26 12.21 -6.15
C ALA A 225 -19.05 10.93 -5.29
N PRO A 226 -18.71 9.75 -5.86
CA PRO A 226 -18.44 8.56 -5.04
C PRO A 226 -17.26 8.74 -4.08
N ILE A 227 -16.23 9.48 -4.50
CA ILE A 227 -15.06 9.79 -3.68
C ILE A 227 -15.40 10.83 -2.61
N VAL A 228 -16.20 11.85 -2.97
CA VAL A 228 -16.70 12.86 -2.00
C VAL A 228 -17.53 12.19 -0.91
N ARG A 229 -18.40 11.23 -1.27
CA ARG A 229 -19.19 10.42 -0.34
C ARG A 229 -18.28 9.70 0.65
N PHE A 230 -17.28 8.97 0.14
CA PHE A 230 -16.31 8.24 0.96
C PHE A 230 -15.50 9.15 1.90
N ALA A 231 -15.05 10.30 1.40
CA ALA A 231 -14.30 11.28 2.16
C ALA A 231 -15.10 11.88 3.32
N ARG A 232 -16.42 12.10 3.14
CA ARG A 232 -17.33 12.55 4.21
C ARG A 232 -17.49 11.49 5.29
N ASP A 233 -17.66 10.23 4.93
CA ASP A 233 -17.75 9.13 5.89
C ASP A 233 -16.44 8.93 6.66
N ALA A 234 -15.30 9.14 6.00
CA ALA A 234 -14.01 9.15 6.67
C ALA A 234 -13.88 10.30 7.65
N ALA A 235 -14.38 11.49 7.29
CA ALA A 235 -14.41 12.62 8.21
C ALA A 235 -15.35 12.42 9.40
N ALA A 236 -16.39 11.60 9.25
CA ALA A 236 -17.27 11.16 10.33
C ALA A 236 -16.69 9.99 11.16
N GLY A 237 -15.55 9.42 10.76
CA GLY A 237 -14.82 8.38 11.48
C GLY A 237 -15.17 6.94 11.10
N GLY A 238 -16.03 6.71 10.10
CA GLY A 238 -16.45 5.36 9.70
C GLY A 238 -15.51 4.65 8.73
N LYS A 239 -14.58 5.38 8.11
CA LYS A 239 -13.67 4.92 7.04
C LYS A 239 -12.34 5.68 7.12
N LEU A 240 -11.30 5.23 6.43
CA LEU A 240 -10.07 6.01 6.25
C LEU A 240 -10.02 6.62 4.85
N PHE A 241 -9.75 7.91 4.74
CA PHE A 241 -9.46 8.57 3.47
C PHE A 241 -8.13 9.31 3.55
N VAL A 242 -7.18 8.93 2.69
CA VAL A 242 -5.87 9.60 2.62
C VAL A 242 -5.60 10.01 1.20
N MET A 243 -5.26 11.28 1.01
CA MET A 243 -4.84 11.82 -0.28
C MET A 243 -3.54 12.60 -0.12
N THR A 244 -2.61 12.39 -1.06
CA THR A 244 -1.48 13.28 -1.28
C THR A 244 -1.61 13.90 -2.67
N HIS A 245 -1.09 15.11 -2.86
CA HIS A 245 -1.06 15.74 -4.17
C HIS A 245 0.19 16.61 -4.37
N SER A 246 0.60 16.74 -5.63
CA SER A 246 1.63 17.67 -6.08
C SER A 246 1.00 18.98 -6.58
N GLU A 247 1.83 19.87 -7.10
CA GLU A 247 1.48 21.15 -7.73
C GLU A 247 1.73 21.10 -9.25
N VAL A 248 1.65 19.91 -9.85
CA VAL A 248 1.78 19.75 -11.30
C VAL A 248 0.64 20.50 -11.99
N ASN A 249 1.03 21.48 -12.82
CA ASN A 249 0.08 22.33 -13.53
C ASN A 249 -0.48 21.63 -14.77
N GLU A 250 -1.78 21.78 -14.99
CA GLU A 250 -2.50 21.35 -16.19
C GLU A 250 -3.64 22.32 -16.47
N PHE A 251 -3.91 22.56 -17.75
CA PHE A 251 -4.90 23.53 -18.20
C PHE A 251 -6.19 22.89 -18.71
N ARG A 252 -6.13 21.64 -19.18
CA ARG A 252 -7.28 20.96 -19.82
C ARG A 252 -8.30 20.36 -18.85
N TYR A 253 -7.92 20.15 -17.59
CA TYR A 253 -8.76 19.55 -16.56
C TYR A 253 -8.28 20.01 -15.18
N ALA A 254 -9.08 19.74 -14.15
CA ALA A 254 -8.75 20.11 -12.78
C ALA A 254 -7.53 19.32 -12.28
N THR A 255 -6.52 20.04 -11.82
CA THR A 255 -5.32 19.46 -11.21
C THR A 255 -5.65 18.72 -9.93
N THR A 256 -4.73 17.90 -9.41
CA THR A 256 -4.87 17.28 -8.09
C THR A 256 -4.92 18.31 -6.98
N THR A 257 -4.25 19.47 -7.15
CA THR A 257 -4.36 20.61 -6.22
C THR A 257 -5.77 21.21 -6.22
N GLU A 258 -6.33 21.55 -7.38
CA GLU A 258 -7.68 22.12 -7.47
C GLU A 258 -8.74 21.15 -6.97
N THR A 259 -8.63 19.88 -7.38
CA THR A 259 -9.57 18.83 -6.98
C THR A 259 -9.48 18.54 -5.48
N SER A 260 -8.27 18.54 -4.90
CA SER A 260 -8.11 18.37 -3.45
C SER A 260 -8.67 19.55 -2.65
N ASN A 261 -8.54 20.79 -3.15
CA ASN A 261 -9.13 21.96 -2.50
C ASN A 261 -10.66 21.90 -2.51
N ALA A 262 -11.26 21.53 -3.64
CA ALA A 262 -12.70 21.34 -3.74
C ALA A 262 -13.20 20.21 -2.80
N LEU A 263 -12.44 19.11 -2.70
CA LEU A 263 -12.76 18.00 -1.79
C LEU A 263 -12.66 18.41 -0.30
N VAL A 264 -11.59 19.11 0.09
CA VAL A 264 -11.40 19.63 1.45
C VAL A 264 -12.57 20.53 1.85
N ALA A 265 -12.98 21.44 0.96
CA ALA A 265 -14.14 22.30 1.17
C ALA A 265 -15.45 21.49 1.30
N ALA A 266 -15.67 20.49 0.44
CA ALA A 266 -16.89 19.67 0.44
C ALA A 266 -17.05 18.78 1.69
N VAL A 267 -15.95 18.46 2.36
CA VAL A 267 -15.89 17.74 3.65
C VAL A 267 -16.00 18.69 4.85
N GLY A 268 -15.84 20.00 4.62
CA GLY A 268 -15.79 21.02 5.67
C GLY A 268 -14.56 20.84 6.56
N ALA A 269 -13.43 20.48 5.97
CA ALA A 269 -12.11 20.51 6.61
C ALA A 269 -11.40 21.83 6.27
N TYR A 270 -10.34 22.16 7.01
CA TYR A 270 -9.57 23.39 6.80
C TYR A 270 -8.13 23.03 6.42
N ARG A 271 -7.61 23.72 5.41
CA ARG A 271 -6.22 23.56 4.98
C ARG A 271 -5.31 24.50 5.76
N THR A 272 -4.27 23.96 6.36
CA THR A 272 -3.20 24.69 7.05
C THR A 272 -1.89 24.57 6.27
N ARG A 273 -1.00 25.55 6.47
CA ARG A 273 0.38 25.45 6.00
C ARG A 273 1.17 24.60 6.98
N THR A 274 2.03 23.75 6.45
CA THR A 274 2.95 22.92 7.23
C THR A 274 4.25 22.74 6.46
N THR A 275 5.26 22.19 7.11
CA THR A 275 6.54 21.88 6.49
C THR A 275 7.06 20.60 7.09
N ASP A 276 7.10 19.56 6.27
CA ASP A 276 7.54 18.22 6.66
C ASP A 276 8.18 17.49 5.47
N TRP A 277 8.98 16.46 5.76
CA TRP A 277 9.66 15.62 4.78
C TRP A 277 9.47 14.16 5.16
N PRO A 278 8.53 13.44 4.51
CA PRO A 278 8.33 12.03 4.75
C PRO A 278 9.64 11.25 4.57
N GLU A 279 9.79 10.19 5.37
CA GLU A 279 10.97 9.33 5.31
C GLU A 279 11.19 8.82 3.88
N ARG A 280 12.45 8.80 3.45
CA ARG A 280 12.85 8.28 2.15
C ARG A 280 12.98 6.76 2.24
N PRO A 281 12.32 6.00 1.34
CA PRO A 281 12.48 4.56 1.33
C PRO A 281 13.95 4.15 1.12
N SER A 282 14.37 3.11 1.83
CA SER A 282 15.74 2.60 1.74
C SER A 282 15.98 1.77 0.47
N PHE A 283 14.94 1.13 -0.07
CA PHE A 283 15.07 0.18 -1.18
C PHE A 283 15.39 0.88 -2.52
N PRO A 284 16.32 0.33 -3.35
CA PRO A 284 16.81 1.00 -4.56
C PRO A 284 15.74 1.35 -5.60
N LEU A 285 14.71 0.51 -5.73
CA LEU A 285 13.67 0.68 -6.76
C LEU A 285 12.94 2.03 -6.63
N ALA A 286 12.74 2.55 -5.41
CA ALA A 286 12.13 3.87 -5.20
C ALA A 286 12.94 4.99 -5.86
N ARG A 287 14.27 4.86 -5.96
CA ARG A 287 15.13 5.85 -6.62
C ARG A 287 15.17 5.65 -8.13
N SER A 288 15.25 4.41 -8.58
CA SER A 288 15.47 4.10 -10.01
C SER A 288 14.25 4.34 -10.91
N VAL A 289 13.06 4.54 -10.32
CA VAL A 289 11.85 4.88 -11.09
C VAL A 289 11.78 6.35 -11.48
N MET A 290 12.66 7.20 -10.93
CA MET A 290 12.73 8.63 -11.25
C MET A 290 13.91 8.92 -12.18
N SER A 291 13.74 9.90 -13.07
CA SER A 291 14.81 10.38 -13.94
C SER A 291 15.83 11.25 -13.19
N ALA A 292 15.34 12.00 -12.21
CA ALA A 292 16.12 12.74 -11.24
C ALA A 292 15.56 12.49 -9.84
N GLU A 293 16.43 12.28 -8.85
CA GLU A 293 16.01 12.04 -7.47
C GLU A 293 15.24 13.25 -6.93
N ARG A 294 13.92 13.08 -6.75
CA ARG A 294 13.01 14.07 -6.15
C ARG A 294 12.28 13.42 -5.00
N TRP A 295 12.12 14.17 -3.91
CA TRP A 295 11.44 13.71 -2.72
C TRP A 295 10.41 14.72 -2.28
N LEU A 296 9.35 14.19 -1.68
CA LEU A 296 8.22 14.90 -1.14
C LEU A 296 8.67 15.91 -0.09
N GLU A 297 8.26 17.16 -0.30
CA GLU A 297 8.38 18.26 0.65
C GLU A 297 6.98 18.81 0.91
N GLN A 298 6.41 18.47 2.07
CA GLN A 298 5.05 18.84 2.43
C GLN A 298 4.95 20.34 2.66
N ARG A 299 3.89 20.95 2.14
CA ARG A 299 3.61 22.40 2.24
C ARG A 299 2.27 22.71 2.89
N SER A 300 1.34 21.76 2.85
CA SER A 300 0.03 21.93 3.45
C SER A 300 -0.57 20.61 3.91
N GLU A 301 -1.56 20.72 4.79
CA GLU A 301 -2.36 19.60 5.24
C GLU A 301 -3.80 20.03 5.53
N ALA A 302 -4.72 19.09 5.48
CA ALA A 302 -6.09 19.25 5.94
C ALA A 302 -6.54 17.93 6.59
N HIS A 303 -7.07 18.02 7.80
CA HIS A 303 -7.48 16.87 8.59
C HIS A 303 -8.88 17.07 9.18
N LYS A 304 -9.69 16.01 9.19
CA LYS A 304 -10.97 15.95 9.90
C LYS A 304 -11.33 14.49 10.12
N GLY A 305 -11.49 14.03 11.37
CA GLY A 305 -11.67 12.59 11.64
C GLY A 305 -10.56 11.76 11.01
N HIS A 306 -10.91 10.76 10.21
CA HIS A 306 -9.98 9.92 9.43
C HIS A 306 -9.86 10.36 7.97
N PHE A 307 -10.23 11.61 7.65
CA PHE A 307 -9.93 12.25 6.38
C PHE A 307 -8.61 13.04 6.50
N HIS A 308 -7.63 12.69 5.66
CA HIS A 308 -6.31 13.30 5.63
C HIS A 308 -5.92 13.69 4.20
N VAL A 309 -5.61 14.96 3.97
CA VAL A 309 -5.08 15.45 2.70
C VAL A 309 -3.77 16.16 2.96
N ARG A 310 -2.69 15.78 2.27
CA ARG A 310 -1.37 16.43 2.37
C ARG A 310 -0.93 16.95 1.00
N GLY A 311 -0.58 18.22 0.92
CA GLY A 311 -0.08 18.86 -0.29
C GLY A 311 1.43 18.98 -0.26
N TYR A 312 2.09 18.62 -1.35
CA TYR A 312 3.53 18.59 -1.49
C TYR A 312 3.98 19.49 -2.64
N ARG A 313 5.15 20.11 -2.48
CA ARG A 313 5.78 20.87 -3.57
C ARG A 313 6.15 19.93 -4.71
N GLY A 314 5.87 20.31 -5.94
CA GLY A 314 6.34 19.59 -7.11
C GLY A 314 5.56 19.89 -8.37
N TYR A 315 6.26 20.07 -9.49
CA TYR A 315 5.67 20.56 -10.75
C TYR A 315 6.18 19.78 -11.98
N ARG A 316 6.86 18.65 -11.75
CA ARG A 316 7.44 17.79 -12.79
C ARG A 316 6.99 16.34 -12.63
N GLU A 317 7.23 15.54 -13.66
CA GLU A 317 6.94 14.11 -13.67
C GLU A 317 7.58 13.35 -12.49
N ASP A 318 8.85 13.62 -12.17
CA ASP A 318 9.50 12.97 -11.03
C ASP A 318 8.89 13.36 -9.67
N ASP A 319 8.26 14.54 -9.56
CA ASP A 319 7.50 14.90 -8.35
C ASP A 319 6.25 14.04 -8.21
N HIS A 320 5.55 13.84 -9.32
CA HIS A 320 4.38 12.97 -9.38
C HIS A 320 4.75 11.51 -9.06
N ILE A 321 5.90 11.03 -9.56
CA ILE A 321 6.44 9.69 -9.24
C ILE A 321 6.84 9.58 -7.77
N ALA A 322 7.36 10.66 -7.15
CA ALA A 322 7.75 10.66 -5.74
C ALA A 322 6.59 10.29 -4.79
N HIS A 323 5.34 10.61 -5.15
CA HIS A 323 4.15 10.20 -4.38
C HIS A 323 3.96 8.69 -4.33
N LEU A 324 4.25 7.97 -5.43
CA LEU A 324 4.24 6.52 -5.45
C LEU A 324 5.47 5.96 -4.74
N ALA A 325 6.65 6.52 -5.03
CA ALA A 325 7.93 6.08 -4.49
C ALA A 325 7.97 6.17 -2.96
N GLN A 326 7.38 7.20 -2.36
CA GLN A 326 7.30 7.41 -0.91
C GLN A 326 5.95 6.99 -0.30
N SER A 327 5.19 6.12 -0.97
CA SER A 327 3.90 5.65 -0.46
C SER A 327 4.02 4.92 0.89
N SER A 328 5.16 4.27 1.17
CA SER A 328 5.41 3.54 2.43
C SER A 328 5.44 4.43 3.67
N SER A 329 5.85 5.70 3.54
CA SER A 329 5.94 6.68 4.63
C SER A 329 4.81 7.72 4.58
N THR A 330 3.90 7.61 3.60
CA THR A 330 2.77 8.54 3.43
C THR A 330 1.44 7.79 3.51
N VAL A 331 0.79 7.50 2.38
CA VAL A 331 -0.56 6.93 2.36
C VAL A 331 -0.64 5.55 3.01
N LEU A 332 0.41 4.71 2.89
CA LEU A 332 0.42 3.39 3.51
C LEU A 332 0.69 3.46 5.02
N ALA A 333 1.43 4.47 5.50
CA ALA A 333 1.69 4.64 6.92
C ALA A 333 0.41 4.96 7.71
N ASP A 334 -0.46 5.80 7.13
CA ASP A 334 -1.79 6.07 7.69
C ASP A 334 -2.68 4.81 7.67
N LEU A 335 -2.63 4.01 6.60
CA LEU A 335 -3.37 2.75 6.52
C LEU A 335 -2.92 1.77 7.60
N VAL A 336 -1.60 1.61 7.79
CA VAL A 336 -1.03 0.77 8.85
C VAL A 336 -1.49 1.24 10.22
N THR A 337 -1.58 2.55 10.44
CA THR A 337 -2.04 3.11 11.72
C THR A 337 -3.53 2.83 11.94
N TYR A 338 -4.35 3.01 10.91
CA TYR A 338 -5.80 2.76 10.98
C TYR A 338 -6.16 1.28 11.14
N TRP A 339 -5.33 0.38 10.63
CA TRP A 339 -5.57 -1.07 10.67
C TRP A 339 -4.93 -1.79 11.87
N LYS A 340 -4.27 -1.08 12.77
CA LYS A 340 -3.79 -1.63 14.05
C LYS A 340 -4.93 -1.75 15.06
#